data_AF-A0AAC9RRL0-F1
#
_entry.id   AF-A0AAC9RRL0-F1
#
_cell.length_a   1.000
_cell.length_b   1.000
_cell.length_c   1.000
_cell.angle_alpha   90.00
_cell.angle_beta   90.00
_cell.angle_gamma   90.00
#
_symmetry.space_group_name_H-M   'P 1'
#
loop_
_entity.id
_entity.type
_entity.pdbx_description
1 polymer ?
#
loop_
_entity_poly.entity_id
_entity_poly.type
_entity_poly.pdbx_seq_one_letter_code
_entity_poly.pdbx_strand_id
1 'polypeptide(L)' 'MNYTVKIDTKIKITNLSDLPKLKEMMESAKMKINKSKLARDLGKDRRTIDKYSKDFTPSSC' A
#
# COMPACT_ATOMS: atom_id res chain seq x y z
N MET A 1 22.19 -0.13 24.85
CA MET A 1 20.84 0.17 25.38
C MET A 1 19.83 -0.28 24.35
N ASN A 2 18.94 -1.18 24.73
CA ASN A 2 17.95 -1.75 23.81
C ASN A 2 16.60 -1.13 24.15
N TYR A 3 16.04 -0.38 23.20
CA TYR A 3 14.74 0.24 23.33
C TYR A 3 13.76 -0.51 22.42
N THR A 4 12.73 -1.09 23.02
CA THR A 4 11.63 -1.72 22.28
C THR A 4 10.49 -0.73 22.19
N VAL A 5 10.26 -0.18 20.99
CA VAL A 5 9.15 0.73 20.72
C VAL A 5 8.06 -0.04 19.99
N LYS A 6 6.86 -0.10 20.56
CA LYS A 6 5.67 -0.67 19.90
C LYS A 6 4.93 0.47 19.20
N ILE A 7 4.93 0.46 17.87
CA ILE A 7 4.28 1.48 17.04
C ILE A 7 3.06 0.83 16.39
N ASP A 8 1.85 1.23 16.80
CA ASP A 8 0.59 0.83 16.17
C ASP A 8 0.15 1.92 15.19
N THR A 9 0.54 1.79 13.92
CA THR A 9 0.16 2.75 12.87
C THR A 9 -1.03 2.21 12.08
N LYS A 10 -2.16 2.93 12.11
CA LYS A 10 -3.34 2.62 11.29
C LYS A 10 -3.34 3.49 10.04
N ILE A 11 -3.23 2.85 8.89
CA ILE A 11 -3.29 3.50 7.57
C ILE A 11 -4.61 3.12 6.93
N LYS A 12 -5.44 4.11 6.61
CA LYS A 12 -6.68 3.91 5.86
C LYS A 12 -6.42 4.22 4.39
N ILE A 13 -6.70 3.25 3.52
CA ILE A 13 -6.55 3.39 2.07
C ILE A 13 -7.95 3.40 1.50
N THR A 14 -8.38 4.56 0.99
CA THR A 14 -9.71 4.71 0.39
C THR A 14 -9.66 4.65 -1.13
N ASN A 15 -8.51 5.02 -1.74
CA ASN A 15 -8.37 5.10 -3.18
C ASN A 15 -7.18 4.31 -3.71
N LEU A 16 -7.24 3.95 -4.99
CA LEU A 16 -6.16 3.28 -5.71
C LEU A 16 -4.93 4.18 -5.87
N SER A 17 -5.12 5.50 -5.90
CA SER A 17 -4.04 6.49 -6.01
C SER A 17 -3.12 6.52 -4.78
N ASP A 18 -3.56 5.99 -3.64
CA ASP A 18 -2.78 5.91 -2.40
C ASP A 18 -1.90 4.65 -2.32
N LEU A 19 -2.14 3.65 -3.18
CA LEU A 19 -1.33 2.42 -3.27
C LEU A 19 0.17 2.63 -3.56
N PRO A 20 0.60 3.55 -4.46
CA PRO A 20 2.02 3.81 -4.66
C PRO A 20 2.68 4.36 -3.40
N LYS A 21 2.02 5.29 -2.69
CA LYS A 21 2.52 5.86 -1.43
C LYS A 21 2.57 4.83 -0.31
N LEU A 22 1.56 3.97 -0.22
CA LEU A 22 1.57 2.83 0.70
C LEU A 22 2.75 1.90 0.44
N LYS A 23 3.08 1.65 -0.83
CA LYS A 23 4.22 0.81 -1.19
C LYS A 23 5.53 1.41 -0.74
N GLU A 24 5.73 2.71 -0.97
CA GLU A 24 6.91 3.45 -0.51
C GLU A 24 7.06 3.38 1.03
N MET A 25 5.96 3.55 1.77
CA MET A 25 5.95 3.43 3.22
C MET A 25 6.29 2.00 3.70
N MET A 26 5.71 0.98 3.05
CA MET A 26 5.99 -0.42 3.42
C MET A 26 7.42 -0.84 3.07
N GLU A 27 7.97 -0.37 1.95
CA GLU A 27 9.36 -0.61 1.56
C GLU A 27 10.32 0.05 2.56
N SER A 28 10.04 1.29 2.95
CA SER A 28 10.78 2.01 4.00
C SER A 28 10.75 1.27 5.35
N ALA A 29 9.59 0.68 5.67
CA ALA A 29 9.42 -0.15 6.87
C ALA A 29 9.94 -1.58 6.73
N LYS A 30 10.51 -1.97 5.57
CA LYS A 30 10.87 -3.35 5.21
C LYS A 30 9.74 -4.38 5.45
N MET A 31 8.49 -3.94 5.32
CA MET A 31 7.30 -4.77 5.50
C MET A 31 6.73 -5.25 4.16
N LYS A 32 6.19 -6.46 4.15
CA LYS A 32 5.56 -7.04 2.95
C LYS A 32 4.08 -6.67 2.88
N ILE A 33 3.70 -6.02 1.79
CA ILE A 33 2.29 -5.68 1.53
C ILE A 33 1.47 -6.93 1.20
N ASN A 34 0.35 -7.12 1.90
CA ASN A 34 -0.59 -8.18 1.57
C ASN A 34 -1.60 -7.71 0.49
N LYS A 35 -1.21 -7.87 -0.77
CA LYS A 35 -1.99 -7.44 -1.95
C LYS A 35 -3.40 -8.05 -2.00
N SER A 36 -3.57 -9.30 -1.55
CA SER A 36 -4.87 -9.97 -1.55
C SER A 36 -5.84 -9.39 -0.53
N LYS A 37 -5.33 -8.96 0.63
CA LYS A 37 -6.16 -8.30 1.64
C LYS A 37 -6.60 -6.91 1.15
N LEU A 38 -5.68 -6.15 0.57
CA LEU A 38 -5.98 -4.85 -0.04
C LEU A 38 -7.02 -4.96 -1.16
N ALA A 39 -6.90 -5.94 -2.04
CA ALA A 39 -7.86 -6.18 -3.11
C ALA A 39 -9.30 -6.38 -2.56
N ARG A 40 -9.44 -7.17 -1.48
CA ARG A 40 -10.74 -7.40 -0.83
C ARG A 40 -11.28 -6.13 -0.16
N ASP A 41 -10.43 -5.39 0.54
CA ASP A 41 -10.81 -4.18 1.28
C ASP A 41 -11.25 -3.04 0.33
N LEU A 42 -10.53 -2.87 -0.78
CA LEU A 42 -10.83 -1.90 -1.83
C LEU A 42 -11.94 -2.37 -2.79
N GLY A 43 -12.35 -3.63 -2.72
CA GLY A 43 -13.26 -4.24 -3.70
C GLY A 43 -12.72 -4.22 -5.13
N LYS A 44 -11.40 -4.36 -5.30
CA LYS A 44 -10.70 -4.31 -6.60
C LYS A 44 -9.97 -5.60 -6.89
N ASP A 45 -9.69 -5.85 -8.18
CA ASP A 45 -8.93 -7.01 -8.59
C ASP A 45 -7.45 -6.89 -8.18
N ARG A 46 -6.81 -8.03 -7.87
CA ARG A 46 -5.37 -8.07 -7.54
C ARG A 46 -4.51 -7.44 -8.64
N ARG A 47 -4.90 -7.57 -9.91
CA ARG A 47 -4.19 -6.97 -11.05
C ARG A 47 -4.26 -5.45 -11.01
N THR A 48 -5.40 -4.88 -10.60
CA THR A 48 -5.54 -3.44 -10.40
C THR A 48 -4.61 -2.97 -9.29
N ILE A 49 -4.56 -3.68 -8.16
CA ILE A 49 -3.63 -3.35 -7.07
C ILE A 49 -2.17 -3.40 -7.57
N ASP A 50 -1.78 -4.44 -8.30
CA ASP A 50 -0.42 -4.58 -8.83
C ASP A 50 -0.06 -3.47 -9.83
N LYS A 51 -1.01 -3.07 -10.69
CA LYS A 51 -0.85 -1.98 -11.65
C LYS A 51 -0.60 -0.65 -10.94
N TYR A 52 -1.44 -0.30 -9.96
CA TYR A 52 -1.32 0.96 -9.22
C TYR A 52 -0.12 0.99 -8.26
N SER A 53 0.37 -0.17 -7.81
CA SER A 53 1.63 -0.27 -7.06
C SER A 53 2.90 -0.19 -7.92
N LYS A 54 2.82 -0.24 -9.25
CA LYS A 54 3.97 -0.18 -10.17
C LYS A 54 4.08 1.18 -10.86
N ASP A 55 3.74 2.25 -10.16
CA ASP A 55 3.91 3.62 -10.67
C ASP A 55 2.99 3.90 -11.88
N PHE A 56 1.78 3.33 -11.88
CA PHE A 56 0.74 3.75 -12.82
C PHE A 56 0.20 5.11 -12.39
N THR A 57 0.82 6.17 -12.91
CA THR A 57 0.13 7.45 -13.05
C THR A 57 -0.84 7.28 -14.24
N PRO A 58 -2.16 7.46 -14.06
CA PRO A 58 -3.00 7.65 -15.23
C PRO A 58 -2.43 8.87 -15.94
N SER A 59 -1.86 8.67 -17.14
CA SER A 59 -1.50 9.75 -18.03
C SER A 59 -2.76 10.58 -18.20
N SER A 60 -2.77 11.76 -17.59
CA SER A 60 -3.82 12.76 -17.73
C SER A 60 -3.92 13.09 -19.22
N CYS A 61 -5.01 12.67 -19.84
CA CYS A 61 -5.52 13.31 -21.05
C CYS A 61 -6.40 14.48 -20.64
#